data_AF-A0A2N5H2V9-F1
#
_entry.id   AF-A0A2N5H2V9-F1
#
_cell.length_a   1.000
_cell.length_b   1.000
_cell.length_c   1.000
_cell.angle_alpha   90.00
_cell.angle_beta   90.00
_cell.angle_gamma   90.00
#
_symmetry.space_group_name_H-M   'P 1'
#
loop_
_entity.id
_entity.type
_entity.pdbx_description
1 polymer ?
#
loop_
_entity_poly.entity_id
_entity_poly.type
_entity_poly.pdbx_seq_one_letter_code
_entity_poly.pdbx_strand_id
1 'polypeptide(L)' 'MFIKLSLTELDLLKEHNLALPISRWETPEKAEAYYSSMDGDYIVYEEDVKKLRSAYSTPFRVYMIKKMLTE' A
#
# COMPACT_ATOMS: atom_id res chain seq x y z
N MET A 1 -2.18 0.68 -12.18
CA MET A 1 -2.13 2.13 -11.87
C MET A 1 -1.78 2.34 -10.40
N PHE A 2 -0.83 3.23 -10.13
CA PHE A 2 -0.48 3.60 -8.76
C PHE A 2 -1.41 4.71 -8.28
N ILE A 3 -2.16 4.47 -7.21
CA ILE A 3 -3.15 5.40 -6.67
C ILE A 3 -2.58 6.06 -5.42
N LYS A 4 -2.68 7.39 -5.34
CA LYS A 4 -2.45 8.15 -4.12
C LYS A 4 -3.80 8.43 -3.46
N LEU A 5 -4.10 7.70 -2.38
CA LEU A 5 -5.27 7.96 -1.53
C LEU A 5 -4.84 8.69 -0.25
N SER A 6 -5.81 9.16 0.50
CA SER A 6 -5.58 9.63 1.87
C SER A 6 -5.48 8.45 2.83
N LEU A 7 -4.71 8.60 3.92
CA LEU A 7 -4.61 7.57 4.98
C LEU A 7 -5.98 7.09 5.46
N THR A 8 -6.94 8.02 5.58
CA THR A 8 -8.34 7.73 5.95
C THR A 8 -9.03 6.78 4.98
N GLU A 9 -8.82 6.95 3.67
CA GLU A 9 -9.42 6.08 2.65
C GLU A 9 -8.78 4.70 2.65
N LEU A 10 -7.47 4.62 2.86
CA LEU A 10 -6.79 3.33 3.04
C LEU A 10 -7.34 2.59 4.26
N ASP A 11 -7.55 3.28 5.38
CA ASP A 11 -8.04 2.65 6.60
C ASP A 11 -9.44 2.05 6.38
N LEU A 12 -10.34 2.81 5.73
CA LEU A 12 -11.65 2.30 5.30
C LEU A 12 -11.50 1.06 4.39
N LEU A 13 -10.61 1.10 3.40
CA LEU A 13 -10.37 -0.06 2.52
C LEU A 13 -9.82 -1.27 3.29
N LYS A 14 -9.01 -1.06 4.33
CA LYS A 14 -8.54 -2.13 5.21
C LYS A 14 -9.68 -2.72 6.04
N GLU A 15 -10.53 -1.87 6.63
CA GLU A 15 -11.71 -2.31 7.40
C GLU A 15 -12.66 -3.16 6.55
N HIS A 16 -12.86 -2.76 5.29
CA HIS A 16 -13.68 -3.50 4.33
C HIS A 16 -12.97 -4.70 3.68
N ASN A 17 -11.74 -5.06 4.09
CA ASN A 17 -10.93 -6.14 3.49
C ASN A 17 -10.66 -5.96 1.97
N LEU A 18 -10.67 -4.71 1.51
CA LEU A 18 -10.40 -4.32 0.12
C LEU A 18 -8.95 -3.93 -0.13
N ALA A 19 -8.18 -3.63 0.93
CA ALA A 19 -6.75 -3.37 0.84
C ALA A 19 -5.95 -4.56 1.40
N LEU A 20 -5.22 -5.26 0.51
CA LEU A 20 -4.37 -6.38 0.91
C LEU A 20 -2.90 -5.97 0.92
N PRO A 21 -2.17 -6.13 2.04
CA PRO A 21 -0.74 -5.87 2.07
C PRO A 21 0.01 -6.90 1.21
N ILE A 22 0.76 -6.44 0.21
CA ILE A 22 1.46 -7.33 -0.73
C ILE A 22 2.98 -7.32 -0.59
N SER A 23 3.58 -6.20 -0.16
CA SER A 23 5.04 -6.06 -0.07
C SER A 23 5.45 -4.89 0.80
N ARG A 24 6.73 -4.85 1.18
CA ARG A 24 7.35 -3.74 1.92
C ARG A 24 8.55 -3.22 1.14
N TRP A 25 8.80 -1.93 1.24
CA TRP A 25 9.78 -1.20 0.46
C TRP A 25 10.54 -0.20 1.33
N GLU A 26 11.78 0.06 0.92
CA GLU A 26 12.65 1.07 1.55
C GLU A 26 12.14 2.49 1.32
N THR A 27 11.61 2.76 0.12
CA THR A 27 11.10 4.08 -0.30
C THR A 27 9.81 3.95 -1.11
N PRO A 28 8.94 4.97 -1.09
CA PRO A 28 7.70 4.96 -1.86
C PRO A 28 7.97 5.05 -3.37
N GLU A 29 9.06 5.72 -3.80
CA GLU A 29 9.39 5.85 -5.23
C GLU A 29 9.77 4.50 -5.86
N LYS A 30 10.51 3.65 -5.14
CA LYS A 30 10.87 2.31 -5.62
C LYS A 30 9.61 1.45 -5.81
N ALA A 31 8.68 1.53 -4.87
CA ALA A 31 7.39 0.87 -4.98
C ALA A 31 6.58 1.42 -6.16
N GLU A 32 6.43 2.74 -6.26
CA GLU A 32 5.69 3.40 -7.34
C GLU A 32 6.24 3.01 -8.71
N ALA A 33 7.57 3.03 -8.91
CA ALA A 33 8.20 2.64 -10.17
C ALA A 33 7.92 1.17 -10.55
N TYR A 34 7.98 0.27 -9.57
CA TYR A 34 7.73 -1.16 -9.78
C TYR A 34 6.25 -1.44 -10.12
N TYR A 35 5.32 -0.89 -9.34
CA TYR A 35 3.89 -1.14 -9.50
C TYR A 35 3.22 -0.28 -10.57
N SER A 36 3.83 0.83 -11.00
CA SER A 36 3.31 1.62 -12.12
C SER A 36 3.33 0.85 -13.44
N SER A 37 4.23 -0.12 -13.57
CA SER A 37 4.31 -1.00 -14.75
C SER A 37 3.34 -2.19 -14.68
N MET A 38 2.61 -2.35 -13.57
CA MET A 38 1.71 -3.47 -13.34
C MET A 38 0.25 -3.08 -13.51
N ASP A 39 -0.52 -4.02 -14.04
CA ASP A 39 -1.97 -3.93 -14.03
C ASP A 39 -2.49 -4.17 -12.60
N GLY A 40 -3.48 -3.37 -12.19
CA GLY A 40 -4.01 -3.36 -10.82
C GLY A 40 -3.81 -2.03 -10.10
N ASP A 41 -4.57 -1.84 -9.03
CA ASP A 41 -4.57 -0.61 -8.24
C ASP A 41 -3.69 -0.80 -7.00
N TYR A 42 -2.58 -0.07 -6.93
CA TYR A 42 -1.58 -0.20 -5.88
C TYR A 42 -1.42 1.10 -5.12
N ILE A 43 -1.16 0.99 -3.82
CA ILE A 43 -0.91 2.14 -2.96
C ILE A 43 0.20 1.84 -1.95
N VAL A 44 1.03 2.84 -1.67
CA VAL A 44 2.10 2.74 -0.67
C VAL A 44 1.82 3.67 0.51
N TYR A 45 2.09 3.21 1.72
CA TYR A 45 2.08 4.04 2.91
C TYR A 45 3.24 3.73 3.83
N GLU A 46 3.71 4.76 4.51
CA GLU A 46 4.63 4.61 5.63
C GLU A 46 3.88 3.98 6.81
N GLU A 47 4.35 2.83 7.29
CA GLU A 47 3.90 2.29 8.58
C GLU A 47 4.55 3.10 9.70
N ASP A 48 3.75 3.49 10.70
CA ASP A 48 4.25 4.23 11.86
C ASP A 48 5.30 3.39 12.61
N VAL A 49 6.56 3.77 12.40
CA VAL A 49 7.78 3.08 12.86
C VAL A 49 7.89 3.00 14.39
N LYS A 50 7.05 3.71 15.16
CA LYS A 50 7.03 3.61 16.63
C LYS A 50 6.70 2.20 17.13
N LYS A 51 6.05 1.35 16.32
CA LYS A 51 5.78 -0.06 16.66
C LYS A 51 6.80 -1.06 16.10
N LEU A 52 7.69 -0.65 15.20
CA LEU A 52 8.61 -1.55 14.49
C LEU A 52 10.02 -1.45 15.09
N ARG A 53 10.27 -2.15 16.20
CA ARG A 53 11.59 -2.23 16.85
C ARG A 53 12.73 -2.79 15.98
N SER A 54 12.45 -3.35 14.80
CA SER A 54 13.45 -4.07 13.99
C SER A 54 13.36 -3.86 12.47
N ALA A 55 12.43 -3.05 11.95
CA ALA A 55 12.15 -3.00 10.50
C ALA A 55 12.45 -1.63 9.85
N TYR A 56 13.49 -0.94 10.33
CA TYR A 56 13.92 0.35 9.76
C TYR A 56 14.31 0.29 8.27
N SER A 57 14.60 -0.91 7.74
CA SER A 57 14.99 -1.07 6.35
C SER A 57 13.82 -1.01 5.36
N THR A 58 12.57 -1.22 5.77
CA THR A 58 11.42 -1.15 4.85
C THR A 58 10.20 -0.54 5.54
N PRO A 59 10.20 0.78 5.82
CA PRO A 59 9.11 1.43 6.54
C PRO A 59 7.85 1.60 5.67
N PHE A 60 7.96 1.45 4.35
CA PHE A 60 6.83 1.59 3.44
C PHE A 60 6.18 0.25 3.15
N ARG A 61 4.85 0.18 3.22
CA ARG A 61 4.07 -1.00 2.89
C ARG A 61 3.16 -0.72 1.71
N VAL A 62 3.17 -1.63 0.76
CA VAL A 62 2.33 -1.57 -0.43
C VAL A 62 1.11 -2.45 -0.21
N TYR A 63 -0.05 -1.88 -0.57
CA TYR A 63 -1.33 -2.54 -0.57
C TYR A 63 -1.87 -2.62 -1.99
N MET A 64 -2.41 -3.78 -2.35
CA MET A 64 -3.21 -3.95 -3.56
C MET A 64 -4.66 -3.67 -3.19
N ILE A 65 -5.31 -2.78 -3.94
CA ILE A 65 -6.73 -2.51 -3.81
C ILE A 65 -7.48 -3.50 -4.68
N LYS A 66 -8.26 -4.37 -4.03
CA LYS A 66 -9.24 -5.19 -4.73
C LYS A 66 -10.36 -4.26 -5.19
N LYS A 67 -10.48 -4.06 -6.50
CA LYS A 67 -11.72 -3.54 -7.07
C LYS A 67 -12.84 -4.49 -6.64
N MET A 68 -13.85 -3.96 -5.96
CA MET A 68 -15.12 -4.68 -5.90
C MET A 68 -15.54 -4.87 -7.35
N LEU A 69 -15.64 -6.13 -7.79
CA LEU A 69 -16.46 -6.46 -8.94
C LEU A 69 -17.89 -6.06 -8.54
N THR A 70 -18.28 -4.84 -8.86
CA THR A 70 -19.69 -4.47 -8.91
C THR A 70 -20.26 -5.20 -10.12
N GLU A 71 -20.71 -6.42 -9.89
CA GLU A 71 -21.66 -7.15 -10.74
C GLU A 71 -23.04 -7.13 -10.10
#